data_AF-A0A2M7R7D0-F1
#
_entry.id   AF-A0A2M7R7D0-F1
#
_cell.length_a   1.000
_cell.length_b   1.000
_cell.length_c   1.000
_cell.angle_alpha   90.00
_cell.angle_beta   90.00
_cell.angle_gamma   90.00
#
_symmetry.space_group_name_H-M   'P 1'
#
loop_
_entity.id
_entity.type
_entity.pdbx_description
1 polymer ?
#
loop_
_entity_poly.entity_id
_entity_poly.type
_entity_poly.pdbx_seq_one_letter_code
_entity_poly.pdbx_strand_id
1 'polypeptide(L)'
;MPYSQIQISNREICEDLISLGVSSKKNYNSDFLKVPKKFFSDFTRGFFDGDGTVYIYKVNGTPQIKAGFVSPNLSFITEFNKQLCEAIGIQCKAVHKFHSKNKKVPLYNICFYIDDCERLYKFMYKNASIFLNRKHRVFKKWENVKLKNRRYYIKQNYPSKVGWHLNQKVLV
;
A
#
# COMPACT_ATOMS: atom_id res chain seq x y z
N MET A 1 -12.10 -0.64 23.88
CA MET A 1 -12.17 -1.39 22.62
C MET A 1 -11.44 -2.71 22.83
N PRO A 2 -12.11 -3.86 22.66
CA PRO A 2 -11.42 -5.14 22.75
C PRO A 2 -10.36 -5.23 21.63
N TYR A 3 -9.21 -5.80 21.96
CA TYR A 3 -8.15 -6.10 21.00
C TYR A 3 -7.75 -7.57 21.15
N SER A 4 -7.28 -8.16 20.05
CA SER A 4 -6.68 -9.49 20.05
C SER A 4 -5.17 -9.35 19.94
N GLN A 5 -4.44 -10.19 20.67
CA GLN A 5 -2.98 -10.23 20.64
C GLN A 5 -2.52 -11.65 20.34
N ILE A 6 -1.50 -11.75 19.48
CA ILE A 6 -0.74 -12.98 19.26
C ILE A 6 0.68 -12.70 19.75
N GLN A 7 1.19 -13.56 20.63
CA GLN A 7 2.55 -13.49 21.12
C GLN A 7 3.32 -14.74 20.67
N ILE A 8 4.49 -14.51 20.06
CA ILE A 8 5.40 -15.56 19.60
C ILE A 8 6.75 -15.29 20.24
N SER A 9 7.29 -16.27 20.97
CA SER A 9 8.58 -16.18 21.68
C SER A 9 9.59 -17.24 21.22
N ASN A 10 9.41 -17.77 20.00
CA ASN A 10 10.34 -18.71 19.41
C ASN A 10 11.65 -17.98 19.03
N ARG A 11 12.78 -18.51 19.49
CA ARG A 11 14.10 -17.90 19.31
C ARG A 11 14.53 -17.85 17.84
N GLU A 12 14.35 -18.94 17.10
CA GLU A 12 14.75 -19.05 15.69
C GLU A 12 13.99 -18.02 14.84
N ILE A 13 12.66 -17.92 15.02
CA ILE A 13 11.84 -16.91 14.33
C ILE A 13 12.33 -15.49 14.64
N CYS A 14 12.67 -15.21 15.90
CA CYS A 14 13.18 -13.90 16.29
C CYS A 14 14.53 -13.59 15.66
N GLU A 15 15.46 -14.54 15.64
CA GLU A 15 16.79 -14.38 15.03
C GLU A 15 16.69 -14.20 13.52
N ASP A 16 15.82 -14.97 12.84
CA ASP A 16 15.54 -14.82 11.42
C ASP A 16 14.98 -13.44 11.08
N LEU A 17 14.00 -12.95 11.85
CA LEU A 17 13.44 -11.61 11.66
C LEU A 17 14.50 -10.53 11.84
N ILE A 18 15.36 -10.64 12.85
CA ILE A 18 16.49 -9.72 13.07
C ILE A 18 17.44 -9.76 11.87
N SER A 19 17.76 -10.95 11.35
CA SER A 19 18.65 -11.12 10.18
C SER A 19 18.10 -10.43 8.91
N LEU A 20 16.77 -10.39 8.78
CA LEU A 20 16.06 -9.69 7.69
C LEU A 20 15.95 -8.17 7.91
N GLY A 21 16.41 -7.66 9.06
CA GLY A 21 16.38 -6.24 9.43
C GLY A 21 15.19 -5.83 10.31
N VAL A 22 14.38 -6.77 10.78
CA VAL A 22 13.26 -6.50 11.69
C VAL A 22 13.78 -6.52 13.14
N SER A 23 14.22 -5.37 13.64
CA SER A 23 14.75 -5.23 15.00
C SER A 23 13.69 -4.96 16.07
N SER A 24 13.92 -5.44 17.29
CA SER A 24 13.04 -5.25 18.47
C SER A 24 12.88 -3.79 18.90
N LYS A 25 13.92 -2.96 18.68
CA LYS A 25 13.83 -1.52 18.82
C LYS A 25 13.26 -0.97 17.51
N LYS A 26 12.22 -0.13 17.57
CA LYS A 26 11.75 0.71 16.45
C LYS A 26 12.81 1.75 15.99
N ASN A 27 14.09 1.51 16.31
CA ASN A 27 15.25 2.27 15.91
C ASN A 27 15.89 1.50 14.76
N TYR A 28 15.28 1.65 13.61
CA TYR A 28 15.73 1.04 12.38
C TYR A 28 16.93 1.83 11.86
N ASN A 29 18.14 1.32 12.12
CA ASN A 29 19.38 1.84 11.53
C ASN A 29 19.46 1.41 10.06
N SER A 30 20.17 2.19 9.25
CA SER A 30 20.12 2.34 7.78
C SER A 30 20.28 1.12 6.86
N ASP A 31 20.38 -0.12 7.36
CA ASP A 31 20.72 -1.30 6.54
C ASP A 31 19.50 -2.09 6.03
N PHE A 32 18.41 -1.39 5.75
CA PHE A 32 17.16 -1.67 6.46
C PHE A 32 16.14 -2.62 5.78
N LEU A 33 16.51 -3.38 4.75
CA LEU A 33 15.63 -4.41 4.20
C LEU A 33 16.42 -5.43 3.36
N LYS A 34 16.88 -6.49 4.03
CA LYS A 34 17.64 -7.60 3.37
C LYS A 34 16.71 -8.66 2.77
N VAL A 35 15.44 -8.33 2.55
CA VAL A 35 14.46 -9.28 2.01
C VAL A 35 14.87 -9.66 0.59
N PRO A 36 15.12 -10.95 0.32
CA PRO A 36 15.44 -11.40 -1.04
C PRO A 36 14.34 -10.99 -2.02
N LYS A 37 14.73 -10.53 -3.23
CA LYS A 37 13.77 -10.05 -4.25
C LYS A 37 12.60 -11.00 -4.51
N LYS A 38 12.85 -12.31 -4.47
CA LYS A 38 11.82 -13.35 -4.63
C LYS A 38 10.71 -13.33 -3.57
N PHE A 39 11.00 -12.85 -2.37
CA PHE A 39 10.05 -12.74 -1.24
C PHE A 39 9.53 -11.33 -1.03
N PHE A 40 9.96 -10.36 -1.85
CA PHE A 40 9.61 -8.96 -1.64
C PHE A 40 8.10 -8.71 -1.82
N SER A 41 7.45 -9.40 -2.75
CA SER A 41 5.98 -9.38 -2.90
C SER A 41 5.27 -9.84 -1.62
N ASP A 42 5.74 -10.93 -1.00
CA ASP A 42 5.16 -11.46 0.25
C ASP A 42 5.40 -10.53 1.42
N PHE A 43 6.60 -9.96 1.53
CA PHE A 43 6.92 -8.95 2.53
C PHE A 43 6.03 -7.70 2.40
N THR A 44 5.91 -7.15 1.18
CA THR A 44 5.04 -6.01 0.88
C THR A 44 3.59 -6.33 1.26
N ARG A 45 3.10 -7.53 0.93
CA ARG A 45 1.75 -7.97 1.31
C ARG A 45 1.59 -8.07 2.83
N GLY A 46 2.55 -8.66 3.55
CA GLY A 46 2.51 -8.78 5.01
C GLY A 46 2.49 -7.42 5.70
N PHE A 47 3.37 -6.50 5.27
CA PHE A 47 3.38 -5.14 5.77
C PHE A 47 2.07 -4.40 5.43
N PHE A 48 1.60 -4.55 4.19
CA PHE A 48 0.35 -3.94 3.76
C PHE A 48 -0.84 -4.48 4.54
N ASP A 49 -0.94 -5.79 4.78
CA ASP A 49 -2.06 -6.40 5.50
C ASP A 49 -2.04 -6.05 7.00
N GLY A 50 -0.84 -5.96 7.59
CA GLY A 50 -0.64 -5.47 8.96
C GLY A 50 -1.06 -4.01 9.14
N ASP A 51 -0.37 -3.08 8.46
CA ASP A 51 -0.43 -1.64 8.77
C ASP A 51 -0.88 -0.75 7.59
N GLY A 52 -1.03 -1.33 6.39
CA GLY A 52 -1.50 -0.61 5.21
C GLY A 52 -2.96 -0.18 5.27
N THR A 53 -3.35 0.69 4.36
CA THR A 53 -4.73 1.20 4.24
C THR A 53 -5.18 1.11 2.79
N VAL A 54 -6.46 0.79 2.55
CA VAL A 54 -7.09 0.89 1.23
C VAL A 54 -8.58 1.20 1.39
N TYR A 55 -9.07 2.11 0.56
CA TYR A 55 -10.48 2.46 0.51
C TYR A 55 -10.85 3.04 -0.85
N ILE A 56 -12.15 3.00 -1.15
CA ILE A 56 -12.74 3.65 -2.33
C ILE A 56 -13.48 4.89 -1.83
N TYR A 57 -13.22 6.03 -2.45
CA TYR A 57 -13.86 7.31 -2.17
C TYR A 57 -14.41 7.91 -3.47
N LYS A 58 -15.15 9.02 -3.40
CA LYS A 58 -15.64 9.74 -4.58
C LYS A 58 -14.95 11.09 -4.71
N VAL A 59 -14.64 11.48 -5.94
CA VAL A 59 -14.20 12.82 -6.34
C VAL A 59 -15.15 13.29 -7.42
N ASN A 60 -15.87 14.38 -7.19
CA ASN A 60 -16.87 14.91 -8.13
C ASN A 60 -17.84 13.82 -8.65
N GLY A 61 -18.40 13.03 -7.72
CA GLY A 61 -19.30 11.91 -8.03
C GLY A 61 -18.61 10.65 -8.58
N THR A 62 -17.35 10.73 -9.00
CA THR A 62 -16.62 9.63 -9.65
C THR A 62 -15.85 8.80 -8.61
N PRO A 63 -16.02 7.47 -8.56
CA PRO A 63 -15.30 6.63 -7.62
C PRO A 63 -13.80 6.57 -7.94
N GLN A 64 -12.97 6.62 -6.90
CA GLN A 64 -11.51 6.48 -6.94
C GLN A 64 -11.05 5.53 -5.83
N ILE A 65 -9.95 4.81 -6.06
CA ILE A 65 -9.29 3.99 -5.03
C ILE A 65 -7.98 4.67 -4.58
N LYS A 66 -7.73 4.62 -3.27
CA LYS A 66 -6.45 4.99 -2.67
C LYS A 66 -5.97 3.88 -1.76
N ALA A 67 -4.69 3.55 -1.87
CA ALA A 67 -3.98 2.68 -0.95
C ALA A 67 -2.79 3.42 -0.35
N GLY A 68 -2.30 2.99 0.81
CA GLY A 68 -1.13 3.60 1.42
C GLY A 68 -0.46 2.74 2.47
N PHE A 69 0.79 3.10 2.75
CA PHE A 69 1.61 2.55 3.82
C PHE A 69 1.96 3.67 4.78
N VAL A 70 2.11 3.33 6.06
CA VAL A 70 2.48 4.27 7.11
C VAL A 70 3.61 3.66 7.93
N SER A 71 4.59 4.48 8.31
CA SER A 71 5.62 4.07 9.28
C SER A 71 6.04 5.28 10.12
N PRO A 72 6.36 5.09 11.42
CA PRO A 72 7.01 6.13 12.22
C PRO A 72 8.50 6.34 11.85
N ASN A 73 9.07 5.46 11.02
CA ASN A 73 10.47 5.54 10.63
C ASN A 73 10.61 6.03 9.18
N LEU A 74 11.21 7.22 9.04
CA LEU A 74 11.40 7.87 7.75
C LEU A 74 12.32 7.09 6.81
N SER A 75 13.46 6.61 7.32
CA SER A 75 14.44 5.88 6.50
C SER A 75 13.84 4.61 5.91
N PHE A 76 13.12 3.83 6.73
CA PHE A 76 12.40 2.64 6.28
C PHE A 76 11.39 2.96 5.18
N ILE A 77 10.46 3.90 5.42
CA ILE A 77 9.39 4.14 4.43
C ILE A 77 9.95 4.70 3.13
N THR A 78 11.07 5.43 3.19
CA THR A 78 11.74 5.99 2.02
C THR A 78 12.38 4.90 1.17
N GLU A 79 13.14 3.99 1.79
CA GLU A 79 13.78 2.89 1.10
C GLU A 79 12.77 1.86 0.59
N PHE A 80 11.78 1.52 1.42
CA PHE A 80 10.67 0.67 1.01
C PHE A 80 9.92 1.24 -0.20
N ASN A 81 9.65 2.55 -0.21
CA ASN A 81 9.00 3.22 -1.33
C ASN A 81 9.81 3.12 -2.62
N LYS A 82 11.14 3.30 -2.54
CA LYS A 82 12.04 3.14 -3.68
C LYS A 82 11.98 1.73 -4.26
N GLN A 83 12.22 0.71 -3.43
CA GLN A 83 12.22 -0.69 -3.86
C GLN A 83 10.85 -1.13 -4.38
N LEU A 84 9.76 -0.72 -3.72
CA LEU A 84 8.40 -1.05 -4.13
C LEU A 84 8.06 -0.41 -5.49
N CYS A 85 8.36 0.88 -5.66
CA CYS A 85 8.07 1.58 -6.91
C CYS A 85 8.88 1.01 -8.08
N GLU A 86 10.14 0.65 -7.85
CA GLU A 86 10.97 -0.07 -8.82
C GLU A 86 10.35 -1.43 -9.18
N ALA A 87 9.99 -2.24 -8.17
CA ALA A 87 9.43 -3.58 -8.37
C ALA A 87 8.11 -3.61 -9.15
N ILE A 88 7.29 -2.54 -9.05
CA ILE A 88 6.01 -2.41 -9.77
C ILE A 88 6.07 -1.47 -10.99
N GLY A 89 7.27 -0.98 -11.31
CA GLY A 89 7.56 -0.17 -12.50
C GLY A 89 6.88 1.20 -12.52
N ILE A 90 6.85 1.91 -11.40
CA ILE A 90 6.26 3.26 -11.27
C ILE A 90 7.25 4.26 -10.67
N GLN A 91 6.94 5.55 -10.82
CA GLN A 91 7.69 6.62 -10.18
C GLN A 91 7.53 6.58 -8.65
N CYS A 92 8.63 6.88 -7.95
CA CYS A 92 8.70 6.93 -6.50
C CYS A 92 7.65 7.90 -5.93
N LYS A 93 6.96 7.51 -4.87
CA LYS A 93 5.91 8.35 -4.26
C LYS A 93 6.51 9.42 -3.36
N ALA A 94 5.82 10.55 -3.22
CA ALA A 94 6.17 11.51 -2.19
C ALA A 94 5.93 10.90 -0.80
N VAL A 95 6.87 11.11 0.11
CA VAL A 95 6.74 10.75 1.52
C VAL A 95 6.17 11.96 2.26
N HIS A 96 4.98 11.83 2.84
CA HIS A 96 4.37 12.92 3.59
C HIS A 96 4.48 12.67 5.09
N LYS A 97 4.90 13.69 5.83
CA LYS A 97 4.94 13.69 7.30
C LYS A 97 3.61 14.20 7.85
N PHE A 98 3.07 13.54 8.86
CA PHE A 98 1.90 14.01 9.60
C PHE A 98 2.01 13.65 11.09
N HIS A 99 1.29 14.41 11.92
CA HIS A 99 1.19 14.14 13.35
C HIS A 99 -0.19 13.57 13.65
N SER A 100 -0.23 12.38 14.24
CA SER A 100 -1.48 11.84 14.77
C SER A 100 -1.73 12.47 16.14
N LYS A 101 -2.96 12.96 16.38
CA LYS A 101 -3.35 13.59 17.66
C LYS A 101 -2.99 12.75 18.90
N ASN A 102 -2.90 11.42 18.72
CA ASN A 102 -2.65 10.46 19.81
C ASN A 102 -1.23 9.89 19.83
N LYS A 103 -0.32 10.32 18.93
CA LYS A 103 1.06 9.81 18.89
C LYS A 103 2.06 10.94 19.10
N LYS A 104 2.98 10.73 20.03
CA LYS A 104 4.11 11.64 20.31
C LYS A 104 5.16 11.66 19.19
N VAL A 105 5.17 10.66 18.31
CA VAL A 105 6.16 10.48 17.24
C VAL A 105 5.49 10.80 15.89
N PRO A 106 6.17 11.54 14.99
CA PRO A 106 5.67 11.76 13.63
C PRO A 106 5.45 10.45 12.89
N LEU A 107 4.46 10.45 12.00
CA LEU A 107 4.21 9.37 11.07
C LEU A 107 4.52 9.84 9.66
N TYR A 108 4.97 8.90 8.83
CA TYR A 108 5.28 9.12 7.43
C TYR A 108 4.44 8.19 6.59
N ASN A 109 3.81 8.70 5.53
CA ASN A 109 3.02 7.88 4.62
C ASN A 109 3.39 8.10 3.16
N ILE A 110 3.16 7.03 2.39
CA ILE A 110 3.20 7.01 0.93
C ILE A 110 1.84 6.54 0.43
N CYS A 111 1.35 7.14 -0.65
CA CYS A 111 0.02 6.88 -1.19
C CYS A 111 0.08 6.49 -2.66
N PHE A 112 -0.75 5.51 -3.01
CA PHE A 112 -0.97 4.98 -4.35
C PHE A 112 -2.40 5.31 -4.74
N TYR A 113 -2.62 5.66 -6.01
CA TYR A 113 -3.93 6.04 -6.52
C TYR A 113 -4.24 5.27 -7.79
N ILE A 114 -5.50 4.85 -7.96
CA ILE A 114 -6.05 4.35 -9.22
C ILE A 114 -5.15 3.28 -9.87
N ASP A 115 -4.42 3.61 -10.93
CA ASP A 115 -3.58 2.66 -11.67
C ASP A 115 -2.41 2.14 -10.83
N ASP A 116 -1.84 2.98 -9.97
CA ASP A 116 -0.79 2.57 -9.04
C ASP A 116 -1.33 1.54 -8.04
N CYS A 117 -2.57 1.71 -7.58
CA CYS A 117 -3.23 0.73 -6.71
C CYS A 117 -3.43 -0.61 -7.42
N GLU A 118 -3.71 -0.61 -8.72
CA GLU A 118 -3.89 -1.85 -9.48
C GLU A 118 -2.58 -2.59 -9.69
N ARG A 119 -1.48 -1.88 -9.93
CA ARG A 119 -0.14 -2.46 -9.99
C ARG A 119 0.26 -3.03 -8.64
N LEU A 120 0.05 -2.26 -7.58
CA LEU A 120 0.28 -2.69 -6.21
C LEU A 120 -0.55 -3.94 -5.85
N TYR A 121 -1.83 -3.96 -6.21
CA TYR A 121 -2.74 -5.09 -5.99
C TYR A 121 -2.23 -6.36 -6.68
N LYS A 122 -1.91 -6.27 -7.96
CA LYS A 122 -1.36 -7.40 -8.73
C LYS A 122 -0.03 -7.88 -8.14
N PHE A 123 0.84 -6.96 -7.76
CA PHE A 123 2.13 -7.30 -7.16
C PHE A 123 1.97 -8.06 -5.85
N MET A 124 1.03 -7.66 -4.98
CA MET A 124 0.85 -8.29 -3.67
C MET A 124 0.06 -9.60 -3.73
N TYR A 125 -1.00 -9.68 -4.55
CA TYR A 125 -2.01 -10.73 -4.43
C TYR A 125 -2.07 -11.72 -5.60
N LYS A 126 -1.37 -11.51 -6.73
CA LYS A 126 -1.50 -12.35 -7.94
C LYS A 126 -1.37 -13.86 -7.66
N ASN A 127 -0.40 -14.25 -6.83
CA ASN A 127 -0.13 -15.65 -6.48
C ASN A 127 -0.20 -15.89 -4.95
N ALA A 128 -0.90 -15.01 -4.21
CA ALA A 128 -0.92 -15.09 -2.76
C ALA A 128 -1.92 -16.17 -2.29
N SER A 129 -1.45 -17.08 -1.44
CA SER A 129 -2.31 -18.04 -0.73
C SER A 129 -2.79 -17.53 0.64
N ILE A 130 -2.05 -16.58 1.24
CA ILE A 130 -2.32 -16.04 2.58
C ILE A 130 -2.45 -14.52 2.52
N PHE A 131 -3.58 -13.99 2.97
CA PHE A 131 -3.86 -12.55 3.05
C PHE A 131 -5.06 -12.22 3.94
N LEU A 132 -5.19 -10.95 4.33
CA LEU A 132 -6.37 -10.44 5.01
C LEU A 132 -7.49 -10.10 4.02
N ASN A 133 -8.55 -10.91 4.06
CA ASN A 133 -9.75 -10.77 3.24
C ASN A 133 -10.32 -9.35 3.21
N ARG A 134 -10.27 -8.60 4.33
CA ARG A 134 -10.82 -7.24 4.40
C ARG A 134 -10.18 -6.29 3.39
N LYS A 135 -8.86 -6.35 3.19
CA LYS A 135 -8.14 -5.45 2.27
C LYS A 135 -8.25 -5.96 0.84
N HIS A 136 -8.11 -7.27 0.66
CA HIS A 136 -8.28 -7.93 -0.64
C HIS A 136 -9.66 -7.61 -1.27
N ARG A 137 -10.74 -7.67 -0.47
CA ARG A 137 -12.11 -7.36 -0.93
C ARG A 137 -12.27 -5.94 -1.47
N VAL A 138 -11.54 -4.95 -0.94
CA VAL A 138 -11.62 -3.57 -1.43
C VAL A 138 -11.05 -3.46 -2.84
N PHE A 139 -9.93 -4.13 -3.11
CA PHE A 139 -9.35 -4.18 -4.47
C PHE A 139 -10.28 -4.90 -5.45
N LYS A 140 -10.84 -6.06 -5.07
CA LYS A 140 -11.84 -6.76 -5.91
C LYS A 140 -13.06 -5.88 -6.19
N LYS A 141 -13.55 -5.13 -5.20
CA LYS A 141 -14.65 -4.17 -5.37
C LYS A 141 -14.26 -3.08 -6.38
N TRP A 142 -13.04 -2.57 -6.33
CA TRP A 142 -12.55 -1.59 -7.29
C TRP A 142 -12.48 -2.13 -8.73
N GLU A 143 -11.99 -3.35 -8.94
CA GLU A 143 -11.99 -3.99 -10.26
C GLU A 143 -13.40 -4.02 -10.87
N ASN A 144 -14.40 -4.41 -10.07
CA ASN A 144 -15.80 -4.44 -10.51
C ASN A 144 -16.35 -3.05 -10.86
N VAL A 145 -16.04 -2.04 -10.04
CA VAL A 145 -16.43 -0.64 -10.31
C VAL A 145 -15.81 -0.15 -11.62
N LYS A 146 -14.51 -0.41 -11.84
CA LYS A 146 -13.80 -0.02 -13.05
C LYS A 146 -14.39 -0.70 -14.30
N LEU A 147 -14.70 -2.00 -14.23
CA LEU A 147 -15.30 -2.74 -15.35
C LEU A 147 -16.65 -2.17 -15.77
N LYS A 148 -17.52 -1.82 -14.82
CA LYS A 148 -18.83 -1.20 -15.11
C LYS A 148 -18.70 0.22 -15.68
N ASN A 149 -17.74 0.99 -15.18
CA ASN A 149 -17.56 2.39 -15.55
C ASN A 149 -16.70 2.62 -16.79
N ARG A 150 -15.96 1.62 -17.29
CA ARG A 150 -15.08 1.73 -18.47
C ARG A 150 -15.75 2.33 -19.72
N ARG A 151 -17.07 2.15 -19.88
CA ARG A 151 -17.83 2.72 -21.01
C ARG A 151 -18.07 4.23 -20.88
N TYR A 152 -18.11 4.73 -19.65
CA TYR A 152 -18.55 6.09 -19.31
C TYR A 152 -17.41 7.04 -18.98
N TYR A 153 -16.16 6.59 -18.88
CA TYR A 153 -15.06 7.45 -18.46
C TYR A 153 -13.83 7.29 -19.35
N ILE A 154 -13.27 8.42 -19.78
CA ILE A 154 -12.03 8.47 -20.58
C ILE A 154 -10.86 8.73 -19.63
N LYS A 155 -9.78 7.96 -19.83
CA LYS A 155 -8.51 8.17 -19.13
C LYS A 155 -7.80 9.38 -19.76
N GLN A 156 -7.57 10.44 -18.97
CA GLN A 156 -6.65 11.51 -19.35
C GLN A 156 -5.33 11.36 -18.58
N ASN A 157 -4.21 11.50 -19.29
CA ASN A 157 -2.87 11.38 -18.72
C ASN A 157 -2.56 12.63 -17.87
N TYR A 158 -2.90 12.60 -16.58
CA TYR A 158 -2.43 13.60 -15.61
C TYR A 158 -1.76 12.95 -14.39
N PRO A 159 -0.66 13.54 -13.87
CA PRO A 159 -0.05 13.10 -12.63
C PRO A 159 -0.95 13.55 -11.47
N SER A 160 -1.68 12.60 -10.87
CA SER A 160 -2.29 12.71 -9.54
C SER A 160 -3.12 13.99 -9.26
N LYS A 161 -4.41 13.98 -9.62
CA LYS A 161 -5.56 14.37 -8.75
C LYS A 161 -6.92 14.34 -9.44
N VAL A 162 -6.98 14.19 -10.76
CA VAL A 162 -8.25 14.08 -11.51
C VAL A 162 -8.11 12.95 -12.52
N GLY A 163 -8.45 11.73 -12.11
CA GLY A 163 -8.07 10.52 -12.86
C GLY A 163 -9.07 10.03 -13.91
N TRP A 164 -10.29 10.56 -13.96
CA TRP A 164 -11.34 10.10 -14.86
C TRP A 164 -12.36 11.21 -15.10
N HIS A 165 -12.60 11.56 -16.37
CA HIS A 165 -13.68 12.44 -16.78
C HIS A 165 -14.79 11.62 -17.43
N LEU A 166 -16.05 12.05 -17.23
CA LEU A 166 -17.19 11.45 -17.93
C LEU A 166 -16.96 11.58 -19.43
N ASN A 167 -17.20 10.49 -20.16
CA ASN A 167 -17.15 10.44 -21.59
C ASN A 167 -18.27 11.32 -22.14
N GLN A 168 -17.90 12.53 -22.58
CA GLN A 168 -18.84 13.50 -23.14
C GLN A 168 -19.57 12.97 -24.38
N LYS A 169 -19.06 11.92 -25.04
CA LYS A 169 -19.72 11.26 -26.19
C LYS A 169 -20.88 10.34 -25.80
N VAL A 170 -21.11 10.09 -24.51
CA VAL A 170 -22.23 9.27 -24.00
C VAL A 170 -23.43 10.15 -23.59
N LEU A 171 -23.31 11.47 -23.72
CA LEU A 171 -24.41 12.40 -23.56
C LEU A 171 -25.20 12.48 -24.88
N VAL A 172 -25.94 11.42 -25.20
CA VAL A 172 -27.01 11.39 -26.22
C VAL A 172 -28.17 10.60 -25.65
#